data_AF-A0A962RLT4-F1
#
_entry.id   AF-A0A962RLT4-F1
#
_cell.length_a   1.000
_cell.length_b   1.000
_cell.length_c   1.000
_cell.angle_alpha   90.00
_cell.angle_beta   90.00
_cell.angle_gamma   90.00
#
_symmetry.space_group_name_H-M   'P 1'
#
loop_
_entity.id
_entity.type
_entity.pdbx_description
1 polymer ?
#
loop_
_entity_poly.entity_id
_entity_poly.type
_entity_poly.pdbx_seq_one_letter_code
_entity_poly.pdbx_strand_id
1 'polypeptide(L)'
;MDRRSFISKAGVATGATAAATVAAPAIAQGRKEMVVVSSWGRDFPGLGISAQRLCKRITDMTDGRITVKYFASGERVGGFDVFDEVASGNAQAYIAADYYWKGKHPAWAYFTSVPFGLTYTEMGAWIHFMGGQALWDELAAGFGLKCLACGNTGVQMGGWFRK
;
A
#
# COMPACT_ATOMS: atom_id res chain seq x y z
N MET A 1 27.74 6.85 -35.39
CA MET A 1 28.37 7.12 -34.08
C MET A 1 28.82 5.79 -33.49
N ASP A 2 30.13 5.59 -33.47
CA ASP A 2 30.75 4.28 -33.30
C ASP A 2 31.05 3.99 -31.82
N ARG A 3 30.19 3.19 -31.18
CA ARG A 3 30.23 2.85 -29.74
C ARG A 3 31.55 2.22 -29.31
N ARG A 4 32.30 1.63 -30.24
CA ARG A 4 33.59 0.95 -29.97
C ARG A 4 34.76 1.92 -29.85
N SER A 5 34.65 3.10 -30.47
CA SER A 5 35.69 4.15 -30.38
C SER A 5 35.72 4.87 -29.04
N PHE A 6 34.59 4.88 -28.30
CA PHE A 6 34.47 5.57 -27.02
C PHE A 6 35.16 4.82 -25.87
N ILE A 7 35.18 3.49 -25.92
CA ILE A 7 35.81 2.65 -24.88
C ILE A 7 37.33 2.61 -25.07
N SER A 8 37.82 2.65 -26.31
CA SER A 8 39.26 2.60 -26.62
C SER A 8 40.01 3.88 -26.19
N LYS A 9 39.36 5.05 -26.22
CA LYS A 9 39.99 6.33 -25.85
C LYS A 9 40.00 6.63 -24.34
N ALA A 10 39.34 5.82 -23.52
CA ALA A 10 39.35 5.99 -22.06
C ALA A 10 40.54 5.29 -21.36
N GLY A 11 41.36 4.53 -22.10
CA GLY A 11 42.37 3.64 -21.54
C GLY A 11 43.77 4.22 -21.30
N VAL A 12 44.08 5.44 -21.73
CA VAL A 12 45.46 5.97 -21.63
C VAL A 12 45.46 7.47 -21.27
N ALA A 13 45.29 7.77 -20.00
CA ALA A 13 45.78 9.00 -19.38
C ALA A 13 46.07 8.73 -17.90
N THR A 14 47.34 8.50 -17.62
CA THR A 14 47.97 8.38 -16.31
C THR A 14 47.78 9.64 -15.45
N GLY A 15 47.44 9.45 -14.17
CA GLY A 15 47.86 10.36 -13.10
C GLY A 15 46.78 11.29 -12.51
N ALA A 16 45.91 10.75 -11.68
CA ALA A 16 45.45 11.34 -10.41
C ALA A 16 44.35 10.43 -9.85
N THR A 17 44.63 9.74 -8.76
CA THR A 17 43.65 9.01 -7.95
C THR A 17 42.73 10.01 -7.24
N ALA A 18 41.85 10.68 -7.98
CA ALA A 18 40.57 11.06 -7.45
C ALA A 18 39.70 9.82 -7.57
N ALA A 19 39.46 9.14 -6.45
CA ALA A 19 38.40 8.17 -6.33
C ALA A 19 37.08 8.89 -6.61
N ALA A 20 36.76 9.07 -7.89
CA ALA A 20 35.42 9.34 -8.32
C ALA A 20 34.62 8.12 -7.89
N THR A 21 34.00 8.22 -6.73
CA THR A 21 32.84 7.42 -6.36
C THR A 21 31.85 7.61 -7.50
N VAL A 22 31.95 6.76 -8.52
CA VAL A 22 30.93 6.59 -9.53
C VAL A 22 29.69 6.26 -8.72
N ALA A 23 28.84 7.26 -8.51
CA ALA A 23 27.59 7.09 -7.81
C ALA A 23 26.84 6.03 -8.62
N ALA A 24 26.82 4.81 -8.11
CA ALA A 24 26.15 3.72 -8.78
C ALA A 24 24.71 4.18 -9.03
N PRO A 25 24.18 4.05 -10.26
CA PRO A 25 22.82 4.50 -10.55
C PRO A 25 21.88 3.81 -9.56
N ALA A 26 20.89 4.53 -9.04
CA ALA A 26 19.95 4.06 -8.01
C ALA A 26 19.29 2.69 -8.32
N ILE A 27 19.35 2.25 -9.58
CA ILE A 27 19.01 0.92 -10.07
C ILE A 27 19.82 -0.20 -9.39
N ALA A 28 21.08 0.03 -8.99
CA ALA A 28 21.93 -0.96 -8.33
C ALA A 28 21.56 -1.21 -6.85
N GLN A 29 20.71 -0.37 -6.24
CA GLN A 29 20.27 -0.52 -4.85
C GLN A 29 18.86 -1.11 -4.69
N GLY A 30 18.21 -1.52 -5.79
CA GLY A 30 16.88 -2.17 -5.72
C GLY A 30 15.79 -1.30 -5.08
N ARG A 31 15.94 0.03 -5.12
CA ARG A 31 14.97 0.97 -4.56
C ARG A 31 13.72 0.99 -5.45
N LYS A 32 12.55 0.86 -4.84
CA LYS A 32 11.25 0.82 -5.50
C LYS A 32 10.38 1.98 -5.04
N GLU A 33 9.56 2.48 -5.94
CA GLU A 33 8.48 3.41 -5.60
C GLU A 33 7.18 2.62 -5.49
N MET A 34 6.37 2.94 -4.48
CA MET A 34 5.07 2.32 -4.24
C MET A 34 4.00 3.41 -4.16
N VAL A 35 3.04 3.35 -5.06
CA VAL A 35 1.85 4.22 -5.03
C VAL A 35 0.80 3.60 -4.12
N VAL A 36 0.31 4.39 -3.17
CA VAL A 36 -0.79 4.02 -2.28
C VAL A 36 -1.92 5.04 -2.42
N VAL A 37 -3.14 4.56 -2.70
CA VAL A 37 -4.36 5.39 -2.77
C VAL A 37 -5.29 5.08 -1.58
N SER A 38 -6.01 6.07 -1.05
CA SER A 38 -6.83 5.91 0.15
C SER A 38 -8.29 6.29 -0.08
N SER A 39 -9.21 5.55 0.54
CA SER A 39 -10.63 5.91 0.57
C SER A 39 -10.94 7.14 1.43
N TRP A 40 -10.00 7.59 2.25
CA TRP A 40 -10.22 8.69 3.20
C TRP A 40 -9.52 9.98 2.76
N GLY A 41 -10.12 11.11 3.14
CA GLY A 41 -9.53 12.43 2.93
C GLY A 41 -8.21 12.61 3.67
N ARG A 42 -7.40 13.55 3.19
CA ARG A 42 -6.13 13.92 3.81
C ARG A 42 -6.38 14.39 5.25
N ASP A 43 -5.55 13.93 6.17
CA ASP A 43 -5.59 14.27 7.60
C ASP A 43 -6.92 13.93 8.32
N PHE A 44 -7.78 13.09 7.72
CA PHE A 44 -9.01 12.66 8.37
C PHE A 44 -8.70 11.97 9.71
N PRO A 45 -9.27 12.44 10.85
CA PRO A 45 -8.94 11.91 12.16
C PRO A 45 -9.15 10.40 12.26
N GLY A 46 -8.18 9.71 12.86
CA GLY A 46 -8.16 8.25 12.93
C GLY A 46 -7.73 7.63 11.60
N LEU A 47 -8.64 7.51 10.62
CA LEU A 47 -8.41 6.69 9.42
C LEU A 47 -7.37 7.29 8.46
N GLY A 48 -7.51 8.57 8.10
CA GLY A 48 -6.60 9.25 7.17
C GLY A 48 -5.20 9.43 7.76
N ILE A 49 -5.12 9.87 9.03
CA ILE A 49 -3.85 10.03 9.74
C ILE A 49 -3.14 8.67 9.92
N SER A 50 -3.87 7.61 10.24
CA SER A 50 -3.29 6.26 10.37
C SER A 50 -2.75 5.76 9.02
N ALA A 51 -3.48 5.99 7.92
CA ALA A 51 -3.04 5.63 6.58
C ALA A 51 -1.72 6.33 6.18
N GLN A 52 -1.62 7.64 6.45
CA GLN A 52 -0.39 8.41 6.21
C GLN A 52 0.78 7.88 7.07
N ARG A 53 0.51 7.58 8.35
CA ARG A 53 1.52 7.03 9.26
C ARG A 53 2.07 5.69 8.78
N LEU A 54 1.19 4.80 8.30
CA LEU A 54 1.60 3.53 7.71
C LEU A 54 2.50 3.75 6.49
N CYS A 55 2.09 4.61 5.55
CA CYS A 55 2.86 4.93 4.35
C CYS A 55 4.25 5.50 4.68
N LYS A 56 4.33 6.41 5.65
CA LYS A 56 5.61 6.93 6.14
C LYS A 56 6.47 5.82 6.74
N ARG A 57 5.89 4.97 7.59
CA ARG A 57 6.60 3.89 8.27
C ARG A 57 7.19 2.87 7.31
N ILE A 58 6.52 2.57 6.20
CA ILE A 58 7.08 1.68 5.15
C ILE A 58 8.39 2.27 4.60
N THR A 59 8.40 3.57 4.32
CA THR A 59 9.61 4.25 3.82
C THR A 59 10.71 4.24 4.88
N ASP A 60 10.38 4.60 6.13
CA ASP A 60 11.34 4.65 7.23
C ASP A 60 11.94 3.27 7.54
N MET A 61 11.10 2.23 7.69
CA MET A 61 11.53 0.87 8.06
C MET A 61 12.33 0.17 6.97
N THR A 62 12.18 0.60 5.72
CA THR A 62 12.93 0.04 4.60
C THR A 62 14.20 0.82 4.29
N ASP A 63 14.54 1.86 5.06
CA ASP A 63 15.62 2.80 4.80
C ASP A 63 15.51 3.43 3.38
N GLY A 64 14.26 3.72 3.00
CA GLY A 64 13.88 4.23 1.68
C GLY A 64 14.13 3.27 0.52
N ARG A 65 14.34 1.97 0.77
CA ARG A 65 14.30 0.96 -0.31
C ARG A 65 12.91 0.85 -0.92
N ILE A 66 11.85 1.12 -0.16
CA ILE A 66 10.50 1.31 -0.68
C ILE A 66 10.08 2.73 -0.33
N THR A 67 10.04 3.62 -1.30
CA THR A 67 9.53 4.98 -1.11
C THR A 67 8.05 5.02 -1.46
N VAL A 68 7.21 5.41 -0.50
CA VAL A 68 5.76 5.44 -0.70
C VAL A 68 5.28 6.82 -1.15
N LYS A 69 4.53 6.87 -2.26
CA LYS A 69 3.72 8.03 -2.67
C LYS A 69 2.26 7.80 -2.27
N TYR A 70 1.81 8.57 -1.27
CA TYR A 70 0.45 8.47 -0.73
C TYR A 70 -0.49 9.52 -1.33
N PHE A 71 -1.63 9.05 -1.84
CA PHE A 71 -2.73 9.87 -2.35
C PHE A 71 -3.98 9.65 -1.48
N ALA A 72 -4.51 10.73 -0.92
CA ALA A 72 -5.79 10.72 -0.26
C ALA A 72 -6.95 10.65 -1.27
N SER A 73 -8.16 10.36 -0.79
CA SER A 73 -9.36 10.33 -1.63
C SER A 73 -9.50 11.63 -2.42
N GLY A 74 -9.66 11.51 -3.74
CA GLY A 74 -9.82 12.63 -4.67
C GLY A 74 -8.51 13.24 -5.19
N GLU A 75 -7.33 12.88 -4.65
CA GLU A 75 -6.06 13.39 -5.16
C GLU A 75 -5.58 12.65 -6.42
N ARG A 76 -6.02 11.41 -6.60
CA ARG A 76 -5.71 10.57 -7.76
C ARG A 76 -6.94 9.87 -8.32
N VAL A 77 -7.69 9.19 -7.46
CA VAL A 77 -8.98 8.56 -7.77
C VAL A 77 -9.98 8.83 -6.66
N GLY A 78 -11.27 8.65 -6.91
CA GLY A 78 -12.30 8.76 -5.89
C GLY A 78 -12.13 7.71 -4.79
N GLY A 79 -12.66 7.98 -3.59
CA GLY A 79 -12.48 7.08 -2.45
C GLY A 79 -13.06 5.67 -2.66
N PHE A 80 -14.07 5.54 -3.51
CA PHE A 80 -14.66 4.26 -3.92
C PHE A 80 -14.09 3.70 -5.24
N ASP A 81 -13.08 4.35 -5.83
CA ASP A 81 -12.43 3.86 -7.05
C ASP A 81 -11.09 3.16 -6.75
N VAL A 82 -10.61 3.27 -5.50
CA VAL A 82 -9.29 2.77 -5.07
C VAL A 82 -9.09 1.27 -5.27
N PHE A 83 -10.17 0.48 -5.21
CA PHE A 83 -10.12 -0.95 -5.47
C PHE A 83 -9.73 -1.23 -6.91
N ASP A 84 -10.45 -0.62 -7.86
CA ASP A 84 -10.24 -0.86 -9.28
C ASP A 84 -8.90 -0.26 -9.75
N GLU A 85 -8.46 0.85 -9.15
CA GLU A 85 -7.14 1.43 -9.40
C GLU A 85 -5.99 0.46 -9.06
N VAL A 86 -6.12 -0.35 -8.01
CA VAL A 86 -5.09 -1.33 -7.65
C VAL A 86 -5.29 -2.65 -8.38
N ALA A 87 -6.52 -3.13 -8.51
CA ALA A 87 -6.82 -4.38 -9.22
C ALA A 87 -6.43 -4.31 -10.71
N SER A 88 -6.46 -3.12 -11.32
CA SER A 88 -5.97 -2.89 -12.68
C SER A 88 -4.44 -2.71 -12.79
N GLY A 89 -3.74 -2.61 -11.65
CA GLY A 89 -2.28 -2.43 -11.60
C GLY A 89 -1.80 -0.99 -11.72
N ASN A 90 -2.69 0.00 -11.72
CA ASN A 90 -2.32 1.43 -11.83
C ASN A 90 -1.68 1.96 -10.54
N ALA A 91 -2.07 1.43 -9.38
CA ALA A 91 -1.42 1.66 -8.08
C ALA A 91 -1.03 0.33 -7.42
N GLN A 92 -0.02 0.35 -6.54
CA GLN A 92 0.51 -0.88 -5.92
C GLN A 92 -0.28 -1.32 -4.67
N ALA A 93 -0.96 -0.41 -3.98
CA ALA A 93 -1.87 -0.75 -2.90
C ALA A 93 -2.93 0.32 -2.66
N TYR A 94 -3.98 -0.04 -1.94
CA TYR A 94 -4.95 0.90 -1.39
C TYR A 94 -5.14 0.69 0.11
N ILE A 95 -5.69 1.70 0.79
CA ILE A 95 -6.12 1.60 2.18
C ILE A 95 -7.59 2.02 2.24
N ALA A 96 -8.45 1.10 2.68
CA ALA A 96 -9.90 1.25 2.68
C ALA A 96 -10.55 0.33 3.74
N ALA A 97 -11.88 0.25 3.69
CA ALA A 97 -12.68 -0.74 4.40
C ALA A 97 -13.32 -1.71 3.39
N ASP A 98 -13.06 -3.00 3.51
CA ASP A 98 -13.50 -4.01 2.53
C ASP A 98 -15.01 -4.07 2.32
N TYR A 99 -15.82 -3.78 3.35
CA TYR A 99 -17.29 -3.79 3.18
C TYR A 99 -17.79 -2.83 2.08
N TYR A 100 -16.97 -1.86 1.64
CA TYR A 100 -17.30 -0.98 0.52
C TYR A 100 -17.52 -1.78 -0.78
N TRP A 101 -16.86 -2.94 -0.88
CA TRP A 101 -16.84 -3.79 -2.07
C TRP A 101 -17.83 -4.95 -1.98
N LYS A 102 -18.79 -4.92 -1.05
CA LYS A 102 -19.84 -5.94 -0.96
C LYS A 102 -20.62 -6.13 -2.27
N GLY A 103 -20.69 -5.09 -3.11
CA GLY A 103 -21.30 -5.14 -4.43
C GLY A 103 -20.48 -5.90 -5.48
N LYS A 104 -19.15 -6.04 -5.28
CA LYS A 104 -18.28 -6.89 -6.11
C LYS A 104 -18.34 -8.35 -5.65
N HIS A 105 -18.32 -8.58 -4.34
CA HIS A 105 -18.57 -9.89 -3.75
C HIS A 105 -19.08 -9.73 -2.30
N PRO A 106 -20.17 -10.40 -1.90
CA PRO A 106 -20.77 -10.20 -0.57
C PRO A 106 -19.83 -10.56 0.58
N ALA A 107 -18.88 -11.48 0.38
CA ALA A 107 -17.95 -11.91 1.42
C ALA A 107 -17.01 -10.80 1.93
N TRP A 108 -16.77 -9.74 1.15
CA TRP A 108 -15.94 -8.61 1.58
C TRP A 108 -16.43 -7.96 2.88
N ALA A 109 -17.74 -8.02 3.16
CA ALA A 109 -18.30 -7.50 4.40
C ALA A 109 -17.69 -8.15 5.66
N TYR A 110 -17.41 -9.45 5.62
CA TYR A 110 -16.91 -10.21 6.77
C TYR A 110 -15.45 -9.89 7.12
N PHE A 111 -14.69 -9.28 6.21
CA PHE A 111 -13.31 -8.84 6.47
C PHE A 111 -13.21 -7.40 6.99
N THR A 112 -14.35 -6.72 7.18
CA THR A 112 -14.40 -5.45 7.90
C THR A 112 -15.22 -5.56 9.18
N SER A 113 -16.53 -5.75 9.05
CA SER A 113 -17.47 -5.82 10.16
C SER A 113 -18.86 -6.19 9.63
N VAL A 114 -19.57 -7.02 10.39
CA VAL A 114 -20.99 -7.31 10.20
C VAL A 114 -21.77 -6.98 11.48
N PRO A 115 -23.05 -6.57 11.42
CA PRO A 115 -23.85 -6.35 12.61
C PRO A 115 -23.84 -7.59 13.52
N PHE A 116 -23.64 -7.39 14.82
CA PHE A 116 -23.51 -8.46 15.81
C PHE A 116 -22.36 -9.46 15.53
N GLY A 117 -21.36 -9.04 14.76
CA GLY A 117 -20.17 -9.82 14.48
C GLY A 117 -19.10 -9.74 15.57
N LEU A 118 -17.88 -10.08 15.17
CA LEU A 118 -16.71 -10.13 16.05
C LEU A 118 -16.31 -8.75 16.56
N THR A 119 -15.88 -8.70 17.82
CA THR A 119 -15.14 -7.56 18.36
C THR A 119 -13.76 -7.45 17.71
N TYR A 120 -13.06 -6.33 17.92
CA TYR A 120 -11.70 -6.13 17.39
C TYR A 120 -10.75 -7.28 17.75
N THR A 121 -10.72 -7.69 19.02
CA THR A 121 -9.82 -8.74 19.50
C THR A 121 -10.14 -10.08 18.84
N GLU A 122 -11.42 -10.41 18.70
CA GLU A 122 -11.86 -11.66 18.06
C GLU A 122 -11.58 -11.65 16.55
N MET A 123 -11.81 -10.52 15.87
CA MET A 123 -11.45 -10.35 14.46
C MET A 123 -9.94 -10.55 14.25
N GLY A 124 -9.12 -9.93 15.09
CA GLY A 124 -7.67 -10.10 15.06
C GLY A 124 -7.26 -11.57 15.27
N ALA A 125 -7.86 -12.23 16.27
CA ALA A 125 -7.60 -13.65 16.54
C ALA A 125 -7.98 -14.54 15.34
N TRP A 126 -9.14 -14.29 14.74
CA TRP A 126 -9.62 -15.06 13.60
C TRP A 126 -8.72 -14.92 12.37
N ILE A 127 -8.39 -13.68 11.98
CA ILE A 127 -7.52 -13.39 10.84
C ILE A 127 -6.15 -14.02 11.02
N HIS A 128 -5.52 -13.86 12.19
CA HIS A 128 -4.14 -14.28 12.39
C HIS A 128 -3.95 -15.75 12.74
N PHE A 129 -4.91 -16.38 13.42
CA PHE A 129 -4.69 -17.70 14.04
C PHE A 129 -5.75 -18.75 13.71
N MET A 130 -6.90 -18.36 13.17
CA MET A 130 -8.01 -19.30 12.93
C MET A 130 -8.42 -19.39 11.46
N GLY A 131 -7.49 -19.08 10.55
CA GLY A 131 -7.68 -19.26 9.10
C GLY A 131 -8.37 -18.09 8.39
N GLY A 132 -8.69 -16.99 9.08
CA GLY A 132 -9.34 -15.83 8.44
C GLY A 132 -8.50 -15.21 7.32
N GLN A 133 -7.16 -15.12 7.47
CA GLN A 133 -6.30 -14.62 6.39
C GLN A 133 -6.35 -15.49 5.12
N ALA A 134 -6.45 -16.83 5.26
CA ALA A 134 -6.51 -17.72 4.11
C ALA A 134 -7.80 -17.52 3.29
N LEU A 135 -8.93 -17.35 3.99
CA LEU A 135 -10.21 -17.02 3.37
C LEU A 135 -10.17 -15.64 2.71
N TRP A 136 -9.49 -14.68 3.33
CA TRP A 136 -9.32 -13.34 2.78
C TRP A 136 -8.49 -13.36 1.49
N ASP A 137 -7.40 -14.12 1.50
CA ASP A 137 -6.52 -14.30 0.35
C ASP A 137 -7.23 -15.02 -0.80
N GLU A 138 -8.03 -16.05 -0.51
CA GLU A 138 -8.82 -16.76 -1.51
C GLU A 138 -9.81 -15.83 -2.22
N LEU A 139 -10.54 -15.01 -1.45
CA LEU A 139 -11.43 -14.00 -2.00
C LEU A 139 -10.67 -12.96 -2.85
N ALA A 140 -9.57 -12.43 -2.30
CA ALA A 140 -8.79 -11.36 -2.93
C ALA A 140 -8.07 -11.82 -4.21
N ALA A 141 -7.67 -13.10 -4.28
CA ALA A 141 -7.02 -13.69 -5.44
C ALA A 141 -7.85 -13.58 -6.73
N GLY A 142 -9.19 -13.66 -6.62
CA GLY A 142 -10.11 -13.45 -7.74
C GLY A 142 -10.04 -12.06 -8.38
N PHE A 143 -9.42 -11.10 -7.70
CA PHE A 143 -9.23 -9.71 -8.14
C PHE A 143 -7.75 -9.33 -8.30
N GLY A 144 -6.83 -10.30 -8.19
CA GLY A 144 -5.39 -10.02 -8.23
C GLY A 144 -4.88 -9.23 -7.01
N LEU A 145 -5.59 -9.28 -5.88
CA LEU A 145 -5.26 -8.52 -4.67
C LEU A 145 -4.65 -9.42 -3.59
N LYS A 146 -3.85 -8.81 -2.72
CA LYS A 146 -3.37 -9.40 -1.46
C LYS A 146 -3.75 -8.47 -0.31
N CYS A 147 -4.62 -8.94 0.57
CA CYS A 147 -5.14 -8.12 1.65
C CYS A 147 -4.36 -8.31 2.95
N LEU A 148 -4.20 -7.23 3.71
CA LEU A 148 -3.49 -7.22 4.99
C LEU A 148 -4.26 -6.31 5.96
N ALA A 149 -4.50 -6.80 7.17
CA ALA A 149 -5.07 -5.99 8.24
C ALA A 149 -4.08 -4.87 8.63
N CYS A 150 -4.53 -3.61 8.58
CA CYS A 150 -3.67 -2.45 8.86
C CYS A 150 -4.29 -1.43 9.82
N GLY A 151 -5.45 -1.74 10.41
CA GLY A 151 -6.11 -0.90 11.40
C GLY A 151 -7.45 -1.46 11.84
N ASN A 152 -7.96 -0.96 12.97
CA ASN A 152 -9.30 -1.24 13.45
C ASN A 152 -9.78 -0.07 14.33
N THR A 153 -11.04 0.31 14.21
CA THR A 153 -11.62 1.42 14.99
C THR A 153 -12.09 1.00 16.39
N GLY A 154 -12.09 -0.30 16.68
CA GLY A 154 -12.81 -0.85 17.82
C GLY A 154 -14.32 -0.78 17.62
N VAL A 155 -15.06 -0.90 18.73
CA VAL A 155 -16.51 -0.76 18.75
C VAL A 155 -16.89 0.66 18.30
N GLN A 156 -17.63 0.75 17.20
CA GLN A 156 -18.28 1.98 16.81
C GLN A 156 -19.64 2.02 17.50
N MET A 157 -19.90 3.06 18.29
CA MET A 157 -21.25 3.33 18.78
C MET A 157 -22.14 3.47 17.55
N GLY A 158 -23.22 2.69 17.46
CA GLY A 158 -24.08 2.53 16.26
C GLY A 158 -24.82 3.78 15.78
N GLY A 159 -24.31 4.96 16.12
CA GLY A 159 -24.90 6.27 15.89
C GLY A 159 -26.16 6.46 16.74
N TRP A 160 -26.26 7.60 17.40
CA TRP A 160 -27.54 8.07 17.91
C TRP A 160 -28.17 8.96 16.83
N PHE A 161 -28.83 8.34 15.85
CA PHE A 161 -29.50 9.08 14.79
C PHE A 161 -30.86 9.59 15.29
N ARG A 162 -30.98 10.92 15.42
CA ARG A 162 -32.27 11.58 15.67
C ARG A 162 -33.00 11.75 14.34
N LYS A 163 -33.39 10.63 13.72
CA LYS A 163 -33.77 10.56 12.29
C LYS A 163 -32.64 10.94 11.33
#